data_AF-A0A2V6C2A7-F1
#
_entry.id   AF-A0A2V6C2A7-F1
#
_cell.length_a   1.000
_cell.length_b   1.000
_cell.length_c   1.000
_cell.angle_alpha   90.00
_cell.angle_beta   90.00
_cell.angle_gamma   90.00
#
_symmetry.space_group_name_H-M   'P 1'
#
loop_
_entity.id
_entity.type
_entity.pdbx_description
1 polymer ?
#
loop_
_entity_poly.entity_id
_entity_poly.type
_entity_poly.pdbx_seq_one_letter_code
_entity_poly.pdbx_strand_id
1 'polypeptide(L)'
;MTARPFYGSFMKSFLAAALTLVAASGRSETNDYFTIAVVDEQTGRGVPLVELRTVNNVSWWTDSNGIIAFNEPGLMGQEVYFHVGSDGYAYPKDGFGNRGVKLTPIKGAGATIKIKRLNIAERLYRITGEGIYRDSVLVGQAVPLKQPLLNGQVMGQDTVIA
;
A
#
# COMPACT_ATOMS: atom_id res chain seq x y z
N MET A 1 40.58 66.81 50.94
CA MET A 1 39.67 65.72 51.36
C MET A 1 38.50 65.70 50.37
N THR A 2 38.58 64.91 49.28
CA THR A 2 38.07 63.52 49.15
C THR A 2 36.55 63.43 49.32
N ALA A 3 35.72 62.86 48.43
CA ALA A 3 35.91 62.19 47.15
C ALA A 3 34.54 61.98 46.45
N ARG A 4 34.56 62.12 45.11
CA ARG A 4 33.89 61.39 44.00
C ARG A 4 32.35 61.16 43.95
N PRO A 5 31.74 61.35 42.75
CA PRO A 5 30.36 60.96 42.44
C PRO A 5 30.27 59.49 41.98
N PHE A 6 29.16 58.81 42.27
CA PHE A 6 28.89 57.47 41.75
C PHE A 6 27.97 57.53 40.52
N TYR A 7 28.54 57.09 39.40
CA TYR A 7 27.91 56.81 38.12
C TYR A 7 27.32 55.38 38.16
N GLY A 8 26.13 55.18 37.58
CA GLY A 8 25.47 53.88 37.55
C GLY A 8 24.71 53.66 36.25
N SER A 9 25.45 53.55 35.15
CA SER A 9 24.97 52.94 33.90
C SER A 9 24.91 51.43 34.09
N PHE A 10 23.76 50.80 33.84
CA PHE A 10 23.71 49.39 33.46
C PHE A 10 22.64 49.17 32.39
N MET A 11 23.11 49.34 31.17
CA MET A 11 22.57 48.78 29.94
C MET A 11 22.37 47.26 30.13
N LYS A 12 21.13 46.79 30.06
CA LYS A 12 20.80 45.37 29.95
C LYS A 12 20.21 45.10 28.58
N SER A 13 21.10 44.86 27.62
CA SER A 13 20.80 44.15 26.40
C SER A 13 20.29 42.75 26.76
N PHE A 14 19.07 42.40 26.39
CA PHE A 14 18.61 41.02 26.36
C PHE A 14 18.13 40.66 24.96
N LEU A 15 18.95 39.81 24.36
CA LEU A 15 18.83 39.02 23.16
C LEU A 15 17.37 38.65 22.79
N ALA A 16 16.93 39.08 21.61
CA ALA A 16 15.71 38.57 21.00
C ALA A 16 15.96 37.13 20.51
N ALA A 17 15.35 36.15 21.19
CA ALA A 17 15.29 34.78 20.69
C ALA A 17 14.24 34.71 19.57
N ALA A 18 14.69 34.76 18.32
CA ALA A 18 13.86 34.47 17.16
C ALA A 18 13.54 32.97 17.16
N LEU A 19 12.35 32.60 17.63
CA LEU A 19 11.82 31.25 17.52
C LEU A 19 11.39 31.02 16.06
N THR A 20 12.30 30.49 15.25
CA THR A 20 12.00 30.12 13.87
C THR A 20 11.02 28.95 13.88
N LEU A 21 9.75 29.24 13.62
CA LEU A 21 8.72 28.23 13.40
C LEU A 21 9.06 27.49 12.10
N VAL A 22 9.72 26.34 12.22
CA VAL A 22 9.87 25.42 11.10
C VAL A 22 8.48 24.85 10.84
N ALA A 23 7.80 25.39 9.83
CA ALA A 23 6.62 24.75 9.26
C ALA A 23 7.09 23.39 8.71
N ALA A 24 6.78 22.32 9.43
CA ALA A 24 6.85 20.99 8.88
C ALA A 24 5.80 20.91 7.78
N SER A 25 6.21 21.20 6.55
CA SER A 25 5.45 20.80 5.36
C SER A 25 5.37 19.29 5.41
N GLY A 26 4.29 18.77 6.00
CA GLY A 26 3.93 17.38 5.83
C GLY A 26 3.79 17.16 4.34
N ARG A 27 4.79 16.53 3.71
CA ARG A 27 4.59 15.91 2.41
C ARG A 27 3.43 14.95 2.64
N SER A 28 2.26 15.29 2.14
CA SER A 28 1.34 14.25 1.71
C SER A 28 2.16 13.43 0.73
N GLU A 29 2.65 12.27 1.15
CA GLU A 29 3.24 11.31 0.23
C GLU A 29 2.20 11.14 -0.88
N THR A 30 2.51 11.65 -2.07
CA THR A 30 1.70 11.38 -3.24
C THR A 30 1.79 9.88 -3.43
N ASN A 31 0.73 9.16 -3.08
CA ASN A 31 0.67 7.74 -3.28
C ASN A 31 0.80 7.49 -4.79
N ASP A 32 1.99 7.09 -5.22
CA ASP A 32 2.31 6.84 -6.63
C ASP A 32 1.58 5.61 -7.18
N TYR A 33 0.91 4.85 -6.32
CA TYR A 33 0.19 3.63 -6.65
C TYR A 33 -1.30 3.89 -6.88
N PHE A 34 -1.87 3.10 -7.78
CA PHE A 34 -3.30 2.85 -7.86
C PHE A 34 -3.61 1.61 -7.03
N THR A 35 -4.51 1.76 -6.05
CA THR A 35 -4.85 0.66 -5.14
C THR A 35 -5.88 -0.26 -5.77
N ILE A 36 -5.55 -1.53 -5.97
CA ILE A 36 -6.53 -2.53 -6.39
C ILE A 36 -6.82 -3.45 -5.20
N ALA A 37 -8.04 -3.37 -4.67
CA ALA A 37 -8.51 -4.23 -3.60
C ALA A 37 -9.36 -5.36 -4.17
N VAL A 38 -9.00 -6.60 -3.93
CA VAL A 38 -9.82 -7.77 -4.25
C VAL A 38 -10.44 -8.33 -2.97
N VAL A 39 -11.76 -8.39 -2.94
CA VAL A 39 -12.52 -8.78 -1.74
C VAL A 39 -13.49 -9.92 -2.01
N ASP A 40 -13.72 -10.73 -0.99
CA ASP A 40 -14.79 -11.73 -0.97
C ASP A 40 -16.12 -10.98 -1.05
N GLU A 41 -16.94 -11.34 -2.04
CA GLU A 41 -18.24 -10.70 -2.29
C GLU A 41 -19.17 -10.75 -1.07
N GLN A 42 -19.08 -11.81 -0.26
CA GLN A 42 -19.99 -12.03 0.87
C GLN A 42 -19.50 -11.34 2.15
N THR A 43 -18.20 -11.43 2.45
CA THR A 43 -17.66 -10.95 3.73
C THR A 43 -16.96 -9.60 3.63
N GLY A 44 -16.66 -9.14 2.42
CA GLY A 44 -15.88 -7.92 2.17
C GLY A 44 -14.40 -8.05 2.56
N ARG A 45 -13.97 -9.24 3.00
CA ARG A 45 -12.59 -9.48 3.42
C ARG A 45 -11.67 -9.56 2.21
N GLY A 46 -10.48 -8.98 2.34
CA GLY A 46 -9.43 -9.08 1.34
C GLY A 46 -9.08 -10.53 1.03
N VAL A 47 -8.97 -10.86 -0.26
CA VAL A 47 -8.64 -12.23 -0.71
C VAL A 47 -7.17 -12.27 -1.13
N PRO A 48 -6.30 -13.00 -0.42
CA PRO A 48 -4.88 -13.13 -0.76
C PRO A 48 -4.65 -13.89 -2.05
N LEU A 49 -3.50 -13.72 -2.71
CA LEU A 49 -3.06 -14.54 -3.86
C LEU A 49 -4.05 -14.59 -5.04
N VAL A 50 -4.83 -13.53 -5.24
CA VAL A 50 -5.61 -13.35 -6.48
C VAL A 50 -4.67 -12.79 -7.53
N GLU A 51 -4.60 -13.46 -8.67
CA GLU A 51 -3.84 -13.02 -9.84
C GLU A 51 -4.65 -11.97 -10.62
N LEU A 52 -4.02 -10.83 -10.88
CA LEU A 52 -4.41 -9.91 -11.94
C LEU A 52 -3.36 -9.97 -13.03
N ARG A 53 -3.75 -10.44 -14.23
CA ARG A 53 -2.84 -10.64 -15.36
C ARG A 53 -3.28 -9.81 -16.55
N THR A 54 -2.37 -9.01 -17.11
CA THR A 54 -2.62 -8.25 -18.35
C THR A 54 -2.59 -9.15 -19.58
N VAL A 55 -3.06 -8.62 -20.71
CA VAL A 55 -3.06 -9.33 -22.00
C VAL A 55 -1.67 -9.73 -22.49
N ASN A 56 -0.62 -9.03 -22.06
CA ASN A 56 0.78 -9.34 -22.36
C ASN A 56 1.45 -10.23 -21.29
N ASN A 57 0.66 -10.91 -20.44
CA ASN A 57 1.10 -11.87 -19.42
C ASN A 57 1.95 -11.31 -18.28
N VAL A 58 1.86 -10.01 -17.99
CA VAL A 58 2.41 -9.48 -16.73
C VAL A 58 1.37 -9.74 -15.64
N SER A 59 1.81 -10.35 -14.55
CA SER A 59 0.95 -10.78 -13.45
C SER A 59 1.34 -10.10 -12.14
N TRP A 60 0.31 -9.75 -11.38
CA TRP A 60 0.41 -9.28 -10.00
C TRP A 60 -0.47 -10.17 -9.12
N TRP A 61 -0.06 -10.36 -7.87
CA TRP A 61 -0.83 -11.13 -6.90
C TRP A 61 -1.15 -10.28 -5.70
N THR A 62 -2.39 -10.38 -5.23
CA THR A 62 -2.78 -9.69 -4.00
C THR A 62 -2.01 -10.19 -2.78
N ASP A 63 -1.65 -9.25 -1.91
CA ASP A 63 -1.07 -9.56 -0.61
C ASP A 63 -2.14 -10.13 0.36
N SER A 64 -1.78 -10.34 1.63
CA SER A 64 -2.68 -10.94 2.63
C SER A 64 -3.90 -10.09 2.98
N ASN A 65 -3.92 -8.81 2.65
CA ASN A 65 -5.09 -7.94 2.76
C ASN A 65 -5.89 -7.88 1.46
N GLY A 66 -5.55 -8.67 0.44
CA GLY A 66 -6.21 -8.62 -0.85
C GLY A 66 -5.82 -7.39 -1.69
N ILE A 67 -4.67 -6.78 -1.43
CA ILE A 67 -4.26 -5.52 -2.08
C ILE A 67 -3.16 -5.76 -3.12
N ILE A 68 -3.28 -5.07 -4.25
CA ILE A 68 -2.19 -4.81 -5.19
C ILE A 68 -1.91 -3.30 -5.22
N ALA A 69 -0.63 -2.95 -5.05
CA ALA A 69 -0.13 -1.58 -5.21
C ALA A 69 0.33 -1.40 -6.67
N PHE A 70 -0.59 -1.03 -7.56
CA PHE A 70 -0.32 -0.99 -8.99
C PHE A 70 0.36 0.33 -9.40
N ASN A 71 1.57 0.23 -9.95
CA ASN A 71 2.30 1.36 -10.54
C ASN A 71 3.18 0.84 -11.68
N GLU A 72 2.59 0.71 -12.85
CA GLU A 72 3.28 0.29 -14.08
C GLU A 72 3.40 1.50 -15.01
N PRO A 73 4.61 2.06 -15.21
CA PRO A 73 4.81 3.31 -15.95
C PRO A 73 4.14 3.36 -17.32
N GLY A 74 4.10 2.22 -18.05
CA GLY A 74 3.48 2.16 -19.38
C GLY A 74 1.96 2.00 -19.38
N LEU A 75 1.33 1.78 -18.22
CA LEU A 75 -0.09 1.45 -18.08
C LEU A 75 -0.88 2.43 -17.21
N MET A 76 -0.21 3.35 -16.50
CA MET A 76 -0.89 4.40 -15.74
C MET A 76 -1.62 5.40 -16.66
N GLY A 77 -2.82 5.82 -16.28
CA GLY A 77 -3.60 6.84 -17.01
C GLY A 77 -4.40 6.32 -18.22
N GLN A 78 -4.37 5.02 -18.50
CA GLN A 78 -5.07 4.40 -19.63
C GLN A 78 -5.96 3.24 -19.18
N GLU A 79 -6.91 2.85 -20.03
CA GLU A 79 -7.74 1.67 -19.77
C GLU A 79 -6.91 0.39 -19.94
N VAL A 80 -6.86 -0.42 -18.89
CA VAL A 80 -6.12 -1.67 -18.82
C VAL A 80 -7.09 -2.81 -18.52
N TYR A 81 -7.04 -3.86 -19.33
CA TYR A 81 -7.78 -5.09 -19.07
C TYR A 81 -6.92 -6.08 -18.26
N PHE A 82 -7.48 -6.57 -17.15
CA PHE A 82 -6.90 -7.59 -16.31
C PHE A 82 -7.76 -8.85 -16.32
N HIS A 83 -7.16 -9.99 -16.65
CA HIS A 83 -7.70 -11.29 -16.31
C HIS A 83 -7.65 -11.46 -14.79
N VAL A 84 -8.72 -11.99 -14.21
CA VAL A 84 -8.80 -12.25 -12.76
C VAL A 84 -8.79 -13.76 -12.52
N GLY A 85 -7.72 -14.25 -11.90
CA GLY A 85 -7.50 -15.67 -11.60
C GLY A 85 -7.37 -15.91 -10.10
N SER A 86 -8.03 -16.95 -9.58
CA SER A 86 -7.86 -17.37 -8.19
C SER A 86 -8.36 -18.78 -7.96
N ASP A 87 -7.63 -19.56 -7.18
CA ASP A 87 -8.14 -20.84 -6.66
C ASP A 87 -9.23 -20.60 -5.62
N GLY A 88 -10.29 -21.42 -5.66
CA GLY A 88 -11.39 -21.38 -4.70
C GLY A 88 -12.31 -20.15 -4.80
N TYR A 89 -12.06 -19.25 -5.74
CA TYR A 89 -12.86 -18.05 -6.01
C TYR A 89 -13.10 -17.87 -7.51
N ALA A 90 -14.13 -17.12 -7.87
CA ALA A 90 -14.45 -16.80 -9.25
C ALA A 90 -14.87 -15.34 -9.42
N TYR A 91 -14.23 -14.65 -10.36
CA TYR A 91 -14.76 -13.41 -10.93
C TYR A 91 -15.81 -13.75 -12.00
N PRO A 92 -16.95 -13.03 -12.11
CA PRO A 92 -17.99 -13.33 -13.09
C PRO A 92 -17.45 -13.40 -14.53
N LYS A 93 -18.08 -14.26 -15.33
CA LYS A 93 -17.80 -14.32 -16.77
C LYS A 93 -18.55 -13.21 -17.49
N ASP A 94 -17.94 -12.64 -18.52
CA ASP A 94 -18.64 -11.81 -19.50
C ASP A 94 -19.45 -12.66 -20.50
N GLY A 95 -20.11 -12.00 -21.46
CA GLY A 95 -20.90 -12.66 -22.51
C GLY A 95 -20.09 -13.54 -23.48
N PHE A 96 -18.76 -13.45 -23.45
CA PHE A 96 -17.84 -14.24 -24.26
C PHE A 96 -17.12 -15.33 -23.43
N GLY A 97 -17.42 -15.43 -22.14
CA GLY A 97 -16.84 -16.40 -21.21
C GLY A 97 -15.52 -15.99 -20.56
N ASN A 98 -15.04 -14.76 -20.80
CA ASN A 98 -13.82 -14.25 -20.18
C ASN A 98 -14.08 -13.82 -18.74
N ARG A 99 -13.07 -13.98 -17.88
CA ARG A 99 -13.08 -13.46 -16.51
C ARG A 99 -12.07 -12.33 -16.40
N GLY A 100 -12.52 -11.09 -16.51
CA GLY A 100 -11.64 -9.95 -16.38
C GLY A 100 -12.36 -8.63 -16.20
N VAL A 101 -11.57 -7.63 -15.80
CA VAL A 101 -12.03 -6.29 -15.46
C VAL A 101 -11.18 -5.26 -16.18
N LYS A 102 -11.83 -4.17 -16.62
CA LYS A 102 -11.16 -2.99 -17.14
C LYS A 102 -11.02 -1.96 -16.03
N LEU A 103 -9.81 -1.49 -15.79
CA LEU A 103 -9.50 -0.45 -14.82
C LEU A 103 -8.72 0.67 -15.51
N THR A 104 -8.88 1.90 -15.04
CA THR A 104 -8.06 3.05 -15.47
C THR A 104 -7.19 3.48 -14.30
N PRO A 105 -5.93 3.01 -14.20
CA PRO A 105 -5.11 3.24 -13.03
C PRO A 105 -4.66 4.71 -12.95
N ILE A 106 -5.19 5.44 -11.98
CA ILE A 106 -4.80 6.82 -11.68
C ILE A 106 -4.05 6.85 -10.35
N LYS A 107 -2.90 7.54 -10.29
CA LYS A 107 -2.11 7.66 -9.06
C LYS A 107 -2.96 8.17 -7.90
N GLY A 108 -2.85 7.51 -6.75
CA GLY A 108 -3.58 7.84 -5.53
C GLY A 108 -5.06 7.46 -5.53
N ALA A 109 -5.60 6.96 -6.64
CA ALA A 109 -6.95 6.42 -6.70
C ALA A 109 -6.94 4.90 -6.40
N GLY A 110 -8.12 4.29 -6.47
CA GLY A 110 -8.23 2.84 -6.35
C GLY A 110 -9.52 2.28 -6.91
N ALA A 111 -9.57 0.95 -7.00
CA ALA A 111 -10.74 0.19 -7.39
C ALA A 111 -10.91 -1.05 -6.50
N THR A 112 -12.16 -1.48 -6.34
CA THR A 112 -12.50 -2.71 -5.61
C THR A 112 -13.10 -3.73 -6.57
N ILE A 113 -12.51 -4.92 -6.59
CA ILE A 113 -12.95 -6.08 -7.35
C ILE A 113 -13.59 -7.06 -6.37
N LYS A 114 -14.87 -7.37 -6.55
CA LYS A 114 -15.55 -8.40 -5.76
C LYS A 114 -15.47 -9.74 -6.49
N ILE A 115 -15.10 -10.79 -5.76
CA ILE A 115 -15.04 -12.16 -6.28
C ILE A 115 -15.87 -13.10 -5.44
N LYS A 116 -16.54 -14.04 -6.11
CA LYS A 116 -17.42 -15.01 -5.46
C LYS A 116 -16.62 -16.19 -4.96
N ARG A 117 -16.73 -16.49 -3.68
CA ARG A 117 -16.16 -17.71 -3.09
C ARG A 117 -16.89 -18.95 -3.61
N LEU A 118 -16.13 -19.96 -4.03
CA LEU A 118 -16.66 -21.24 -4.51
C LEU A 118 -16.71 -22.28 -3.40
N ASN A 119 -15.80 -22.19 -2.44
CA ASN A 119 -15.69 -23.10 -1.30
C ASN A 119 -16.48 -22.57 -0.09
N ILE A 120 -16.85 -23.48 0.81
CA ILE A 120 -17.45 -23.08 2.11
C ILE A 120 -16.42 -22.32 2.96
N ALA A 121 -15.17 -22.77 2.94
CA ALA A 121 -14.06 -22.18 3.69
C ALA A 121 -13.54 -20.90 3.03
N GLU A 122 -13.32 -19.87 3.86
CA GLU A 122 -12.71 -18.59 3.46
C GLU A 122 -11.17 -18.68 3.47
N ARG A 123 -10.51 -18.10 2.46
CA ARG A 123 -9.05 -17.99 2.45
C ARG A 123 -8.61 -16.86 3.37
N LEU A 124 -7.85 -17.21 4.42
CA LEU A 124 -7.40 -16.25 5.41
C LEU A 124 -6.25 -15.37 4.90
N TYR A 125 -5.00 -15.80 5.03
CA TYR A 125 -3.84 -14.98 4.69
C TYR A 125 -2.66 -15.88 4.32
N ARG A 126 -1.58 -15.30 3.81
CA ARG A 126 -0.30 -16.00 3.67
C ARG A 126 0.42 -16.01 5.01
N ILE A 127 0.69 -17.20 5.54
CA ILE A 127 1.32 -17.34 6.85
C ILE A 127 2.82 -16.96 6.83
N THR A 128 3.50 -17.22 5.72
CA THR A 128 4.94 -17.00 5.53
C THR A 128 5.23 -16.46 4.12
N GLY A 129 6.49 -16.14 3.87
CA GLY A 129 7.00 -15.68 2.58
C GLY A 129 7.30 -14.18 2.54
N GLU A 130 8.03 -13.75 1.52
CA GLU A 130 8.25 -12.33 1.30
C GLU A 130 6.94 -11.62 0.96
N GLY A 131 6.82 -10.38 1.42
CA GLY A 131 5.82 -9.46 0.92
C GLY A 131 4.39 -9.85 1.24
N ILE A 132 4.16 -10.58 2.34
CA ILE A 132 2.81 -10.95 2.80
C ILE A 132 1.89 -9.74 3.01
N TYR A 133 2.44 -8.55 3.24
CA TYR A 133 1.71 -7.28 3.33
C TYR A 133 2.43 -6.13 2.59
N ARG A 134 3.30 -6.44 1.62
CA ARG A 134 4.11 -5.42 0.92
C ARG A 134 3.23 -4.33 0.32
N ASP A 135 2.21 -4.76 -0.42
CA ASP A 135 1.38 -3.85 -1.20
C ASP A 135 0.48 -3.00 -0.31
N SER A 136 -0.02 -3.57 0.79
CA SER A 136 -0.68 -2.82 1.87
C SER A 136 0.20 -1.70 2.40
N VAL A 137 1.48 -1.99 2.69
CA VAL A 137 2.42 -0.98 3.20
C VAL A 137 2.67 0.11 2.15
N LEU A 138 2.85 -0.26 0.88
CA LEU A 138 3.08 0.69 -0.21
C LEU A 138 1.94 1.69 -0.40
N VAL A 139 0.68 1.25 -0.21
CA VAL A 139 -0.49 2.13 -0.31
C VAL A 139 -0.88 2.79 1.02
N GLY A 140 -0.12 2.54 2.10
CA GLY A 140 -0.39 3.09 3.43
C GLY A 140 -1.56 2.43 4.18
N GLN A 141 -1.97 1.22 3.78
CA GLN A 141 -3.03 0.45 4.43
C GLN A 141 -2.53 -0.15 5.76
N ALA A 142 -3.42 -0.17 6.76
CA ALA A 142 -3.12 -0.79 8.05
C ALA A 142 -2.85 -2.30 7.92
N VAL A 143 -1.87 -2.79 8.66
CA VAL A 143 -1.44 -4.20 8.68
C VAL A 143 -1.34 -4.70 10.12
N PRO A 144 -1.65 -5.98 10.40
CA PRO A 144 -1.72 -6.48 11.77
C PRO A 144 -0.34 -6.74 12.40
N LEU A 145 0.75 -6.69 11.61
CA LEU A 145 2.09 -7.04 12.05
C LEU A 145 2.94 -5.79 12.32
N LYS A 146 3.72 -5.81 13.41
CA LYS A 146 4.67 -4.73 13.74
C LYS A 146 5.79 -4.57 12.70
N GLN A 147 6.20 -5.69 12.09
CA GLN A 147 7.24 -5.75 11.04
C GLN A 147 6.69 -6.55 9.85
N PRO A 148 5.91 -5.90 8.95
CA PRO A 148 5.01 -6.57 8.02
C PRO A 148 5.64 -7.06 6.71
N LEU A 149 6.88 -6.66 6.41
CA LEU A 149 7.52 -6.92 5.10
C LEU A 149 8.26 -8.26 5.06
N LEU A 150 9.31 -8.41 5.86
CA LEU A 150 10.15 -9.60 5.91
C LEU A 150 10.89 -9.72 7.25
N ASN A 151 10.15 -9.96 8.34
CA ASN A 151 10.78 -10.15 9.65
C ASN A 151 11.48 -11.52 9.76
N GLY A 152 10.86 -12.58 9.24
CA GLY A 152 11.34 -13.94 9.37
C GLY A 152 12.43 -14.36 8.39
N GLN A 153 12.78 -13.52 7.40
CA GLN A 153 13.73 -13.85 6.32
C GLN A 153 13.41 -15.17 5.58
N VAL A 154 12.12 -15.51 5.50
CA VAL A 154 11.61 -16.71 4.83
C VAL A 154 10.86 -16.28 3.57
N MET A 155 11.29 -16.75 2.41
CA MET A 155 10.60 -16.51 1.13
C MET A 155 9.59 -17.61 0.76
N GLY A 156 9.60 -18.73 1.50
CA GLY A 156 8.78 -19.91 1.25
C GLY A 156 9.46 -20.84 0.23
N GLN A 157 9.68 -22.08 0.63
CA GLN A 157 10.25 -23.11 -0.24
C GLN A 157 9.76 -24.47 0.25
N ASP A 158 8.74 -25.00 -0.42
CA ASP A 158 8.15 -26.29 -0.03
C ASP A 158 8.89 -27.49 -0.66
N THR A 159 9.94 -27.27 -1.46
CA THR A 159 10.72 -28.31 -2.16
C THR A 159 12.17 -27.89 -2.39
N VAL A 160 13.12 -28.83 -2.42
CA VAL A 160 14.53 -28.54 -2.77
C VAL A 160 14.61 -27.92 -4.15
N ILE A 161 15.19 -26.73 -4.24
CA ILE A 161 15.64 -26.11 -5.49
C ILE A 161 17.14 -26.38 -5.53
N ALA A 162 17.56 -27.16 -6.53
CA ALA A 162 18.97 -27.43 -6.82
C ALA A 162 19.59 -26.24 -7.57
#